data_AF-U5YL23-F1
#
_entry.id   AF-U5YL23-F1
#
_cell.length_a   1.000
_cell.length_b   1.000
_cell.length_c   1.000
_cell.angle_alpha   90.00
_cell.angle_beta   90.00
_cell.angle_gamma   90.00
#
_symmetry.space_group_name_H-M   'P 1'
#
loop_
_entity.id
_entity.type
_entity.pdbx_description
1 polymer ?
#
loop_
_entity_poly.entity_id
_entity_poly.type
_entity_poly.pdbx_seq_one_letter_code
_entity_poly.pdbx_strand_id
1 'polypeptide(L)'
;AGVCLEDKLFPKTNSFIGEAQPLADVDEFCGRIKACKDSQTDDDFVLVARVEALISGFGMTEALRRAEAYQRAGANAILIHSKRSTADEIFAFARHWGGRAPLVVVPTMYYATPTALFREAGISTVIWANHMMRA
;
A
#
# COMPACT_ATOMS: atom_id res chain seq x y z
N ALA A 1 -16.33 -3.12 -6.19
CA ALA A 1 -15.94 -2.90 -4.76
C ALA A 1 -14.82 -3.88 -4.42
N GLY A 2 -14.16 -3.79 -3.26
CA GLY A 2 -12.98 -4.61 -3.02
C GLY A 2 -12.50 -4.62 -1.57
N VAL A 3 -11.37 -5.29 -1.33
CA VAL A 3 -10.72 -5.39 -0.03
C VAL A 3 -9.26 -5.00 -0.13
N CYS A 4 -8.72 -4.48 0.99
CA CYS A 4 -7.32 -4.16 1.13
C CYS A 4 -6.69 -5.02 2.22
N LEU A 5 -5.68 -5.80 1.86
CA LEU A 5 -4.90 -6.63 2.79
C LEU A 5 -3.52 -6.02 2.99
N GLU A 6 -2.96 -6.10 4.19
CA GLU A 6 -1.61 -5.59 4.49
C GLU A 6 -0.66 -6.70 4.92
N ASP A 7 0.62 -6.53 4.61
CA ASP A 7 1.69 -7.52 4.79
C ASP A 7 2.28 -7.56 6.21
N LYS A 8 1.49 -7.22 7.23
CA LYS A 8 1.87 -7.38 8.64
C LYS A 8 1.61 -8.80 9.14
N LEU A 9 2.33 -9.18 10.20
CA LEU A 9 2.00 -10.36 11.00
C LEU A 9 0.68 -10.14 11.77
N PHE A 10 -0.04 -11.23 11.99
CA PHE A 10 -1.25 -11.24 12.82
C PHE A 10 -0.89 -11.65 14.26
N PRO A 11 -1.49 -11.03 15.31
CA PRO A 11 -2.52 -9.98 15.27
C PRO A 11 -2.00 -8.62 14.77
N LYS A 12 -2.87 -7.85 14.10
CA LYS A 12 -2.51 -6.57 13.48
C LYS A 12 -2.06 -5.54 14.52
N THR A 13 -0.85 -5.02 14.34
CA THR A 13 -0.36 -3.85 15.07
C THR A 13 -0.54 -2.57 14.25
N ASN A 14 -1.09 -1.52 14.85
CA ASN A 14 -1.32 -0.24 14.18
C ASN A 14 -0.01 0.36 13.63
N SER A 15 -0.06 0.95 12.43
CA SER A 15 1.05 1.60 11.72
C SER A 15 1.73 2.75 12.50
N PHE A 16 1.09 3.27 13.54
CA PHE A 16 1.63 4.34 14.40
C PHE A 16 2.33 3.84 15.68
N ILE A 17 2.37 2.52 15.94
CA ILE A 17 2.89 1.97 17.21
C ILE A 17 4.29 1.35 17.00
N GLY A 18 5.34 1.92 17.61
CA GLY A 18 6.69 1.33 17.65
C GLY A 18 7.52 1.43 16.36
N GLU A 19 8.78 0.99 16.44
CA GLU A 19 9.73 0.91 15.32
C GLU A 19 10.03 -0.55 14.97
N ALA A 20 10.40 -0.81 13.70
CA ALA A 20 10.82 -2.13 13.22
C ALA A 20 9.80 -3.27 13.45
N GLN A 21 8.50 -3.02 13.19
CA GLN A 21 7.50 -4.08 13.25
C GLN A 21 7.83 -5.18 12.22
N PRO A 22 7.87 -6.46 12.64
CA PRO A 22 8.09 -7.56 11.72
C PRO A 22 6.95 -7.62 10.70
N LEU A 23 7.33 -7.72 9.44
CA LEU A 23 6.39 -7.97 8.34
C LEU A 23 6.29 -9.46 8.09
N ALA A 24 5.16 -9.87 7.52
CA ALA A 24 5.01 -11.21 7.00
C ALA A 24 6.08 -11.51 5.95
N ASP A 25 6.41 -12.79 5.83
CA ASP A 25 7.24 -13.26 4.74
C ASP A 25 6.55 -12.93 3.39
N VAL A 26 7.35 -12.63 2.38
CA VAL A 26 6.81 -12.22 1.07
C VAL A 26 6.05 -13.35 0.42
N ASP A 27 6.53 -14.59 0.52
CA ASP A 27 5.87 -15.74 -0.09
C ASP A 27 4.59 -16.10 0.67
N GLU A 28 4.61 -15.95 1.99
CA GLU A 28 3.41 -16.09 2.83
C GLU A 28 2.31 -15.09 2.42
N PHE A 29 2.65 -13.79 2.28
CA PHE A 29 1.68 -12.78 1.87
C PHE A 29 1.22 -12.98 0.42
N CYS A 30 2.12 -13.39 -0.48
CA CYS A 30 1.75 -13.78 -1.85
C CYS A 30 0.78 -14.96 -1.86
N GLY A 31 0.97 -15.94 -0.97
CA GLY A 31 0.03 -17.05 -0.78
C GLY A 31 -1.36 -16.58 -0.39
N ARG A 32 -1.45 -15.61 0.53
CA ARG A 32 -2.73 -14.98 0.92
C ARG A 32 -3.40 -14.27 -0.27
N ILE A 33 -2.64 -13.51 -1.06
CA ILE A 33 -3.17 -12.83 -2.26
C ILE A 33 -3.72 -13.86 -3.25
N LYS A 34 -2.95 -14.91 -3.56
CA LYS A 34 -3.38 -15.96 -4.49
C LYS A 34 -4.63 -16.66 -4.00
N ALA A 35 -4.69 -17.05 -2.73
CA ALA A 35 -5.88 -17.67 -2.15
C ALA A 35 -7.13 -16.77 -2.25
N CYS A 36 -6.98 -15.46 -2.06
CA CYS A 36 -8.07 -14.51 -2.28
C CYS A 36 -8.50 -14.45 -3.74
N LYS A 37 -7.56 -14.43 -4.69
CA LYS A 37 -7.86 -14.42 -6.12
C LYS A 37 -8.51 -15.73 -6.58
N ASP A 38 -8.06 -16.86 -6.06
CA ASP A 38 -8.61 -18.19 -6.37
C ASP A 38 -10.04 -18.37 -5.83
N SER A 39 -10.40 -17.65 -4.76
CA SER A 39 -11.72 -17.71 -4.13
C SER A 39 -12.72 -16.68 -4.70
N GLN A 40 -12.30 -15.87 -5.66
CA GLN A 40 -13.10 -14.78 -6.21
C GLN A 40 -14.19 -15.34 -7.15
N THR A 41 -15.43 -14.93 -6.96
CA THR A 41 -16.58 -15.33 -7.81
C THR A 41 -17.05 -14.24 -8.78
N ASP A 42 -16.56 -13.01 -8.61
CA ASP A 42 -16.90 -11.84 -9.42
C ASP A 42 -15.60 -11.20 -9.91
N ASP A 43 -15.38 -11.16 -11.23
CA ASP A 43 -14.14 -10.65 -11.84
C ASP A 43 -13.89 -9.16 -11.58
N ASP A 44 -14.94 -8.38 -11.29
CA ASP A 44 -14.84 -6.95 -10.98
C ASP A 44 -14.41 -6.68 -9.52
N PHE A 45 -14.31 -7.73 -8.69
CA PHE A 45 -13.84 -7.59 -7.32
C PHE A 45 -12.34 -7.25 -7.27
N VAL A 46 -12.02 -6.15 -6.57
CA VAL A 46 -10.65 -5.58 -6.51
C VAL A 46 -9.94 -6.02 -5.24
N LEU A 47 -8.75 -6.61 -5.39
CA LEU A 47 -7.84 -6.90 -4.28
C LEU A 47 -6.68 -5.91 -4.27
N VAL A 48 -6.57 -5.11 -3.20
CA VAL A 48 -5.48 -4.15 -3.01
C VAL A 48 -4.47 -4.70 -2.00
N ALA A 49 -3.21 -4.80 -2.41
CA ALA A 49 -2.12 -5.16 -1.50
C ALA A 49 -1.48 -3.90 -0.90
N ARG A 50 -1.59 -3.75 0.42
CA ARG A 50 -0.98 -2.67 1.19
C ARG A 50 0.40 -3.06 1.68
N VAL A 51 1.40 -2.29 1.27
CA VAL A 51 2.80 -2.48 1.60
C VAL A 51 3.16 -1.61 2.80
N GLU A 52 3.52 -2.23 3.92
CA GLU A 52 3.89 -1.56 5.17
C GLU A 52 5.42 -1.42 5.35
N ALA A 53 6.23 -1.78 4.34
CA ALA A 53 7.69 -1.70 4.37
C ALA A 53 8.24 -0.36 4.90
N LEU A 54 7.81 0.76 4.32
CA LEU A 54 8.27 2.09 4.74
C LEU A 54 7.78 2.45 6.15
N ILE A 55 6.58 2.00 6.54
CA ILE A 55 6.03 2.20 7.89
C ILE A 55 6.88 1.48 8.93
N SER A 56 7.26 0.23 8.63
CA SER A 56 8.09 -0.62 9.48
C SER A 56 9.58 -0.24 9.45
N GLY A 57 9.97 0.82 8.75
CA GLY A 57 11.35 1.32 8.73
C GLY A 57 12.27 0.60 7.73
N PHE A 58 11.72 -0.25 6.87
CA PHE A 58 12.46 -0.75 5.71
C PHE A 58 12.62 0.34 4.64
N GLY A 59 13.61 0.19 3.77
CA GLY A 59 13.89 1.14 2.70
C GLY A 59 13.04 0.96 1.44
N MET A 60 13.19 1.89 0.51
CA MET A 60 12.52 1.92 -0.79
C MET A 60 12.68 0.61 -1.58
N THR A 61 13.88 0.03 -1.58
CA THR A 61 14.18 -1.23 -2.28
C THR A 61 13.29 -2.37 -1.80
N GLU A 62 13.09 -2.50 -0.48
CA GLU A 62 12.25 -3.56 0.08
C GLU A 62 10.76 -3.30 -0.19
N ALA A 63 10.32 -2.04 -0.12
CA ALA A 63 8.96 -1.66 -0.49
C ALA A 63 8.64 -2.03 -1.94
N LEU A 64 9.55 -1.74 -2.88
CA LEU A 64 9.40 -2.09 -4.30
C LEU A 64 9.41 -3.61 -4.51
N ARG A 65 10.36 -4.33 -3.89
CA ARG A 65 10.45 -5.79 -3.98
C ARG A 65 9.14 -6.46 -3.56
N ARG A 66 8.56 -6.02 -2.44
CA ARG A 66 7.27 -6.50 -1.92
C ARG A 66 6.12 -6.16 -2.86
N ALA A 67 5.99 -4.90 -3.27
CA ALA A 67 4.95 -4.47 -4.20
C ALA A 67 4.96 -5.25 -5.52
N GLU A 68 6.14 -5.50 -6.08
CA GLU A 68 6.30 -6.28 -7.30
C GLU A 68 5.89 -7.74 -7.10
N ALA A 69 6.28 -8.36 -5.98
CA ALA A 69 5.85 -9.72 -5.66
C ALA A 69 4.33 -9.80 -5.52
N TYR A 70 3.71 -8.82 -4.85
CA TYR A 70 2.27 -8.79 -4.61
C TYR A 70 1.46 -8.54 -5.87
N GLN A 71 1.94 -7.67 -6.76
CA GLN A 71 1.36 -7.46 -8.08
C GLN A 71 1.45 -8.75 -8.92
N ARG A 72 2.61 -9.41 -8.95
CA ARG A 72 2.78 -10.71 -9.64
C ARG A 72 1.92 -11.82 -9.04
N ALA A 73 1.61 -11.76 -7.76
CA ALA A 73 0.70 -12.70 -7.09
C ALA A 73 -0.79 -12.47 -7.43
N GLY A 74 -1.12 -11.37 -8.12
CA GLY A 74 -2.48 -11.10 -8.62
C GLY A 74 -3.18 -9.93 -7.94
N ALA A 75 -2.50 -9.13 -7.11
CA ALA A 75 -3.08 -7.91 -6.57
C ALA A 75 -3.42 -6.93 -7.71
N ASN A 76 -4.65 -6.40 -7.69
CA ASN A 76 -5.14 -5.47 -8.71
C ASN A 76 -4.54 -4.06 -8.56
N ALA A 77 -4.17 -3.68 -7.34
CA ALA A 77 -3.54 -2.39 -7.05
C ALA A 77 -2.60 -2.51 -5.84
N ILE A 78 -1.66 -1.59 -5.74
CA ILE A 78 -0.75 -1.47 -4.60
C ILE A 78 -1.10 -0.23 -3.80
N LEU A 79 -1.30 -0.39 -2.49
CA LEU A 79 -1.36 0.73 -1.56
C LEU A 79 0.01 0.90 -0.90
N ILE A 80 0.71 1.98 -1.23
CA ILE A 80 1.96 2.35 -0.58
C ILE A 80 1.70 3.38 0.53
N HIS A 81 2.23 3.14 1.71
CA HIS A 81 2.02 4.00 2.88
C HIS A 81 3.36 4.53 3.41
N SER A 82 3.40 5.81 3.77
CA SER A 82 4.49 6.43 4.51
C SER A 82 3.94 7.16 5.74
N LYS A 83 4.70 7.14 6.83
CA LYS A 83 4.41 7.89 8.07
C LYS A 83 5.10 9.24 8.14
N ARG A 84 5.84 9.64 7.09
CA ARG A 84 6.46 10.97 7.00
C ARG A 84 5.42 12.06 6.81
N SER A 85 5.78 13.28 7.22
CA SER A 85 4.96 14.47 6.99
C SER A 85 5.04 15.01 5.56
N THR A 86 5.94 14.49 4.73
CA THR A 86 6.10 14.83 3.31
C THR A 86 5.82 13.64 2.40
N ALA A 87 5.40 13.91 1.16
CA ALA A 87 5.07 12.89 0.17
C ALA A 87 6.29 12.39 -0.63
N ASP A 88 7.52 12.76 -0.25
CA ASP A 88 8.73 12.46 -1.05
C ASP A 88 8.94 10.97 -1.28
N GLU A 89 8.71 10.14 -0.24
CA GLU A 89 8.79 8.68 -0.35
C GLU A 89 7.73 8.13 -1.30
N ILE A 90 6.52 8.70 -1.29
CA ILE A 90 5.42 8.28 -2.19
C ILE A 90 5.78 8.61 -3.63
N PHE A 91 6.30 9.81 -3.90
CA PHE A 91 6.71 10.20 -5.24
C PHE A 91 7.93 9.42 -5.74
N ALA A 92 8.90 9.14 -4.85
CA ALA A 92 10.02 8.27 -5.18
C ALA A 92 9.54 6.85 -5.54
N PHE A 93 8.64 6.28 -4.72
CA PHE A 93 8.04 4.99 -5.00
C PHE A 93 7.31 4.98 -6.34
N ALA A 94 6.46 5.97 -6.62
CA ALA A 94 5.71 6.07 -7.87
C ALA A 94 6.63 6.12 -9.11
N ARG A 95 7.71 6.90 -9.06
CA ARG A 95 8.71 6.96 -10.14
C ARG A 95 9.36 5.60 -10.39
N HIS A 96 9.79 4.90 -9.35
CA HIS A 96 10.41 3.58 -9.49
C HIS A 96 9.42 2.49 -9.88
N TRP A 97 8.17 2.61 -9.46
CA TRP A 97 7.09 1.69 -9.79
C TRP A 97 6.76 1.71 -11.28
N GLY A 98 6.88 2.87 -11.93
CA GLY A 98 6.79 2.98 -13.39
C GLY A 98 5.44 2.53 -13.96
N GLY A 99 4.35 2.70 -13.20
CA GLY A 99 2.99 2.44 -13.69
C GLY A 99 2.62 0.96 -13.88
N ARG A 100 3.34 0.00 -13.27
CA ARG A 100 3.08 -1.44 -13.43
C ARG A 100 1.69 -1.88 -12.94
N ALA A 101 1.11 -1.16 -11.99
CA ALA A 101 -0.27 -1.31 -11.54
C ALA A 101 -0.76 0.01 -10.89
N PRO A 102 -2.07 0.21 -10.73
CA PRO A 102 -2.62 1.37 -10.01
C PRO A 102 -2.04 1.52 -8.61
N LEU A 103 -1.69 2.75 -8.24
CA LEU A 103 -1.24 3.10 -6.90
C LEU A 103 -2.33 3.80 -6.09
N VAL A 104 -2.48 3.34 -4.85
CA VAL A 104 -3.37 3.91 -3.84
C VAL A 104 -2.53 4.54 -2.73
N VAL A 105 -2.92 5.72 -2.25
CA VAL A 105 -2.22 6.43 -1.17
C VAL A 105 -3.18 6.91 -0.08
N VAL A 106 -2.63 7.14 1.12
CA VAL A 106 -3.36 7.61 2.29
C VAL A 106 -2.64 8.84 2.89
N PRO A 107 -2.95 10.07 2.44
CA PRO A 107 -2.19 11.27 2.79
C PRO A 107 -2.56 11.85 4.16
N THR A 108 -2.81 11.02 5.17
CA THR A 108 -3.16 11.50 6.52
C THR A 108 -2.00 12.27 7.17
N MET A 109 -0.76 11.82 6.99
CA MET A 109 0.43 12.45 7.57
C MET A 109 1.02 13.56 6.70
N TYR A 110 0.87 13.46 5.38
CA TYR A 110 1.39 14.41 4.38
C TYR A 110 0.24 15.18 3.69
N TYR A 111 -0.79 15.51 4.47
CA TYR A 111 -2.05 16.12 4.02
C TYR A 111 -1.88 17.49 3.34
N ALA A 112 -0.78 18.20 3.62
CA ALA A 112 -0.48 19.49 3.02
C ALA A 112 -0.05 19.40 1.54
N THR A 113 0.18 18.18 1.04
CA THR A 113 0.59 17.94 -0.35
C THR A 113 -0.55 18.30 -1.31
N PRO A 114 -0.37 19.23 -2.27
CA PRO A 114 -1.39 19.55 -3.24
C PRO A 114 -1.83 18.33 -4.06
N THR A 115 -3.14 18.13 -4.21
CA THR A 115 -3.68 16.96 -4.92
C THR A 115 -3.29 16.90 -6.40
N ALA A 116 -2.97 18.04 -7.01
CA ALA A 116 -2.40 18.10 -8.37
C ALA A 116 -1.11 17.28 -8.50
N LEU A 117 -0.24 17.31 -7.49
CA LEU A 117 1.02 16.57 -7.50
C LEU A 117 0.79 15.04 -7.47
N PHE A 118 -0.27 14.56 -6.82
CA PHE A 118 -0.63 13.14 -6.88
C PHE A 118 -1.07 12.73 -8.28
N ARG A 119 -1.80 13.60 -9.01
CA ARG A 119 -2.19 13.34 -10.40
C ARG A 119 -0.97 13.32 -11.33
N GLU A 120 -0.08 14.30 -11.18
CA GLU A 120 1.17 14.38 -11.95
C GLU A 120 2.06 13.15 -11.71
N ALA A 121 2.09 12.63 -10.49
CA ALA A 121 2.82 11.42 -10.13
C ALA A 121 2.14 10.11 -10.56
N GLY A 122 0.97 10.16 -11.21
CA GLY A 122 0.24 8.98 -11.68
C GLY A 122 -0.41 8.16 -10.57
N ILE A 123 -0.70 8.76 -9.41
CA ILE A 123 -1.44 8.11 -8.34
C ILE A 123 -2.90 7.93 -8.76
N SER A 124 -3.39 6.69 -8.69
CA SER A 124 -4.74 6.34 -9.17
C SER A 124 -5.83 6.71 -8.17
N THR A 125 -5.58 6.51 -6.87
CA THR A 125 -6.61 6.66 -5.83
C THR A 125 -6.03 7.27 -4.56
N VAL A 126 -6.74 8.22 -3.97
CA VAL A 126 -6.41 8.87 -2.69
C VAL A 126 -7.48 8.54 -1.66
N ILE A 127 -7.08 8.07 -0.47
CA ILE A 127 -7.99 7.70 0.62
C ILE A 127 -7.89 8.73 1.76
N TRP A 128 -8.98 9.43 2.04
CA TRP A 128 -9.11 10.36 3.18
C TRP A 128 -9.58 9.62 4.45
N ALA A 129 -8.69 8.81 5.03
CA ALA A 129 -9.05 7.67 5.88
C ALA A 129 -9.97 7.92 7.10
N ASN A 130 -9.82 9.01 7.86
CA ASN A 130 -10.42 9.11 9.20
C ASN A 130 -10.98 10.51 9.56
N HIS A 131 -11.14 11.40 8.58
CA HIS A 131 -11.53 12.79 8.81
C HIS A 131 -12.93 12.91 9.41
N MET A 132 -13.90 12.14 8.91
CA MET A 132 -15.28 12.17 9.40
C MET A 132 -15.42 11.68 10.85
N MET A 133 -14.56 10.77 11.30
CA MET A 133 -14.55 10.30 12.71
C MET A 133 -13.90 11.30 13.67
N ARG A 134 -13.11 12.25 13.15
CA ARG A 134 -12.39 13.26 13.93
C ARG A 134 -13.13 14.60 14.00
N ALA A 135 -14.21 14.75 13.23
CA ALA A 135 -15.00 15.97 13.10
C ALA A 135 -15.96 16.16 14.28
#